data_AF-A0A0L0GDY4-F1
#
_entry.id   AF-A0A0L0GDY4-F1
#
_cell.length_a   1.000
_cell.length_b   1.000
_cell.length_c   1.000
_cell.angle_alpha   90.00
_cell.angle_beta   90.00
_cell.angle_gamma   90.00
#
_symmetry.space_group_name_H-M   'P 1'
#
loop_
_entity.id
_entity.type
_entity.pdbx_description
1 polymer ?
#
loop_
_entity_poly.entity_id
_entity_poly.type
_entity_poly.pdbx_seq_one_letter_code
_entity_poly.pdbx_strand_id
1 'polypeptide(L)'
;MTLTTNIALTALIASAALASPVGNVRRDSAAAPICNLAWSNSGMQAKTDCTGAVVLFSDPLIPDPRVDGQRANGTTGEIMAYLSVGTVNPLYAPDPRLLDYQWQQNLDKNSEGELWGDFWFNPDDLNDHILPIMKDIISSYRALNYTAISTDNAKPSTAVTENDAQAKAYADTERIDPRYVEYLKNIIDFAHSLDMEVALKNPSYYVNEPTVIDEFDAYLVESLFNWYPWDIDVYGSLPYGPKPFWIFQYPGVNGLTNQELHDRMVERNLSKVYLDSEDGYVSYYAF
;
A
#
# COMPACT_ATOMS: atom_id res chain seq x y z
N MET A 1 -26.27 59.08 -25.43
CA MET A 1 -25.80 58.85 -24.04
C MET A 1 -26.79 57.94 -23.36
N THR A 2 -26.29 57.17 -22.38
CA THR A 2 -26.98 56.30 -21.42
C THR A 2 -27.40 54.89 -21.88
N LEU A 3 -26.58 53.91 -21.46
CA LEU A 3 -26.95 52.52 -21.15
C LEU A 3 -28.15 52.49 -20.17
N THR A 4 -28.99 51.45 -20.23
CA THR A 4 -29.18 50.50 -19.10
C THR A 4 -30.24 49.41 -19.42
N THR A 5 -29.83 48.14 -19.27
CA THR A 5 -30.54 46.98 -18.65
C THR A 5 -31.98 46.65 -19.09
N ASN A 6 -32.36 45.43 -19.50
CA ASN A 6 -32.21 44.17 -18.77
C ASN A 6 -32.24 42.98 -19.74
N ILE A 7 -31.12 42.24 -19.81
CA ILE A 7 -31.03 40.92 -20.43
C ILE A 7 -31.29 39.89 -19.35
N ALA A 8 -32.17 38.94 -19.69
CA ALA A 8 -32.29 37.59 -19.18
C ALA A 8 -32.28 37.38 -17.66
N LEU A 9 -33.46 37.00 -17.18
CA LEU A 9 -33.67 36.20 -15.98
C LEU A 9 -32.91 34.87 -16.13
N THR A 10 -31.63 34.82 -15.75
CA THR A 10 -30.90 33.55 -15.62
C THR A 10 -31.37 32.89 -14.34
N ALA A 11 -32.13 31.81 -14.49
CA ALA A 11 -32.48 30.92 -13.39
C ALA A 11 -31.19 30.41 -12.73
N LEU A 12 -30.94 30.83 -11.49
CA LEU A 12 -30.07 30.06 -10.60
C LEU A 12 -30.78 28.73 -10.32
N ILE A 13 -30.46 27.72 -11.14
CA ILE A 13 -30.56 26.35 -10.67
C ILE A 13 -29.39 26.21 -9.70
N ALA A 14 -29.67 26.48 -8.43
CA ALA A 14 -28.86 25.96 -7.35
C ALA A 14 -28.94 24.44 -7.47
N SER A 15 -27.96 23.85 -8.15
CA SER A 15 -27.62 22.45 -7.95
C SER A 15 -27.09 22.34 -6.52
N ALA A 16 -28.01 22.32 -5.56
CA ALA A 16 -27.78 21.60 -4.33
C ALA A 16 -27.61 20.14 -4.75
N ALA A 17 -26.36 19.79 -5.11
CA ALA A 17 -25.92 18.42 -4.99
C ALA A 17 -26.20 18.05 -3.54
N LEU A 18 -27.28 17.30 -3.35
CA LEU A 18 -27.50 16.52 -2.15
C LEU A 18 -26.27 15.63 -2.06
N ALA A 19 -25.26 16.08 -1.32
CA ALA A 19 -24.32 15.19 -0.68
C ALA A 19 -25.21 14.33 0.20
N SER A 20 -25.65 13.19 -0.33
CA SER A 20 -26.09 12.09 0.50
C SER A 20 -25.02 11.95 1.57
N PRO A 21 -25.35 11.95 2.87
CA PRO A 21 -24.37 11.57 3.86
C PRO A 21 -23.89 10.20 3.39
N VAL A 22 -22.62 10.14 2.99
CA VAL A 22 -21.93 8.89 2.69
C VAL A 22 -22.24 8.04 3.90
N GLY A 23 -23.13 7.06 3.75
CA GLY A 23 -23.47 6.16 4.85
C GLY A 23 -22.16 5.66 5.40
N ASN A 24 -22.04 5.58 6.72
CA ASN A 24 -20.85 5.10 7.42
C ASN A 24 -20.57 3.63 7.03
N VAL A 25 -20.15 3.38 5.79
CA VAL A 25 -19.66 2.10 5.33
C VAL A 25 -18.33 1.91 6.05
N ARG A 26 -18.31 0.91 6.92
CA ARG A 26 -17.15 0.56 7.72
C ARG A 26 -16.01 0.18 6.79
N ARG A 27 -14.93 0.95 6.79
CA ARG A 27 -13.90 0.93 5.74
C ARG A 27 -13.00 -0.31 5.77
N ASP A 28 -12.95 -1.01 6.90
CA ASP A 28 -12.23 -2.27 7.08
C ASP A 28 -13.14 -3.52 7.09
N SER A 29 -14.47 -3.36 6.95
CA SER A 29 -15.42 -4.48 7.09
C SER A 29 -15.36 -5.55 6.00
N ALA A 30 -14.74 -5.26 4.86
CA ALA A 30 -14.64 -6.18 3.73
C ALA A 30 -13.37 -7.04 3.76
N ALA A 31 -12.38 -6.69 4.59
CA ALA A 31 -11.08 -7.35 4.57
C ALA A 31 -11.11 -8.69 5.35
N ALA A 32 -10.79 -9.78 4.66
CA ALA A 32 -10.61 -11.08 5.30
C ALA A 32 -9.44 -11.02 6.32
N PRO A 33 -9.42 -11.82 7.40
CA PRO A 33 -8.29 -11.81 8.33
C PRO A 33 -6.97 -12.16 7.63
N ILE A 34 -5.97 -11.29 7.75
CA ILE A 34 -4.61 -11.49 7.26
C ILE A 34 -3.64 -11.87 8.38
N CYS A 35 -2.65 -12.71 8.07
CA CYS A 35 -1.45 -12.93 8.88
C CYS A 35 -0.24 -12.39 8.11
N ASN A 36 0.47 -11.43 8.68
CA ASN A 36 1.71 -10.90 8.09
C ASN A 36 2.92 -11.65 8.65
N LEU A 37 3.57 -12.40 7.76
CA LEU A 37 4.81 -13.15 7.94
C LEU A 37 5.95 -12.57 7.09
N ALA A 38 5.66 -11.59 6.24
CA ALA A 38 6.64 -11.03 5.30
C ALA A 38 7.66 -10.14 6.02
N TRP A 39 7.20 -9.24 6.88
CA TRP A 39 8.06 -8.23 7.49
C TRP A 39 7.48 -7.70 8.80
N SER A 40 8.33 -7.28 9.76
CA SER A 40 7.93 -6.42 10.89
C SER A 40 9.11 -5.58 11.39
N ASN A 41 8.84 -4.46 12.07
CA ASN A 41 9.90 -3.63 12.67
C ASN A 41 10.50 -4.28 13.92
N SER A 42 9.72 -5.07 14.63
CA SER A 42 10.17 -5.89 15.75
C SER A 42 11.10 -7.04 15.34
N GLY A 43 11.10 -7.44 14.06
CA GLY A 43 11.72 -8.68 13.60
C GLY A 43 11.05 -9.95 14.12
N MET A 44 9.82 -9.84 14.63
CA MET A 44 9.05 -10.93 15.24
C MET A 44 7.89 -11.41 14.36
N GLN A 45 7.80 -11.01 13.09
CA GLN A 45 6.77 -11.44 12.13
C GLN A 45 6.61 -12.97 12.08
N ALA A 46 7.70 -13.73 12.25
CA ALA A 46 7.66 -15.19 12.27
C ALA A 46 6.87 -15.75 13.48
N LYS A 47 6.67 -14.98 14.55
CA LYS A 47 5.90 -15.40 15.73
C LYS A 47 4.40 -15.13 15.61
N THR A 48 3.96 -14.37 14.62
CA THR A 48 2.54 -14.03 14.42
C THR A 48 1.67 -15.29 14.43
N ASP A 49 0.67 -15.31 15.29
CA ASP A 49 -0.34 -16.37 15.30
C ASP A 49 -1.26 -16.22 14.08
N CYS A 50 -1.15 -17.16 13.14
CA CYS A 50 -1.97 -17.17 11.92
C CYS A 50 -3.27 -17.98 12.07
N THR A 51 -3.64 -18.40 13.29
CA THR A 51 -4.88 -19.16 13.50
C THR A 51 -6.09 -18.37 13.03
N GLY A 52 -6.85 -18.93 12.08
CA GLY A 52 -8.04 -18.29 11.50
C GLY A 52 -7.75 -17.21 10.46
N ALA A 53 -6.49 -17.01 10.06
CA ALA A 53 -6.15 -16.18 8.91
C ALA A 53 -6.65 -16.82 7.61
N VAL A 54 -7.21 -16.00 6.74
CA VAL A 54 -7.64 -16.37 5.38
C VAL A 54 -6.57 -15.97 4.36
N VAL A 55 -5.81 -14.90 4.66
CA VAL A 55 -4.68 -14.44 3.85
C VAL A 55 -3.40 -14.66 4.63
N LEU A 56 -2.43 -15.36 4.03
CA LEU A 56 -1.05 -15.39 4.50
C LEU A 56 -0.21 -14.48 3.62
N PHE A 57 0.25 -13.38 4.18
CA PHE A 57 1.19 -12.49 3.53
C PHE A 57 2.60 -12.90 3.95
N SER A 58 3.44 -13.27 2.99
CA SER A 58 4.75 -13.86 3.26
C SER A 58 5.80 -13.34 2.31
N ASP A 59 7.05 -13.45 2.73
CA ASP A 59 8.18 -13.23 1.86
C ASP A 59 8.54 -14.54 1.12
N PRO A 60 8.52 -14.56 -0.22
CA PRO A 60 8.84 -15.75 -1.01
C PRO A 60 10.26 -16.31 -0.82
N LEU A 61 11.20 -15.50 -0.31
CA LEU A 61 12.58 -15.94 -0.07
C LEU A 61 12.78 -16.51 1.34
N ILE A 62 11.79 -16.38 2.24
CA ILE A 62 11.84 -16.90 3.61
C ILE A 62 10.89 -18.10 3.71
N PRO A 63 11.41 -19.34 3.82
CA PRO A 63 10.56 -20.51 3.96
C PRO A 63 9.75 -20.45 5.26
N ASP A 64 8.43 -20.66 5.15
CA ASP A 64 7.52 -20.72 6.29
C ASP A 64 6.60 -21.95 6.21
N PRO A 65 6.61 -22.85 7.22
CA PRO A 65 5.81 -24.06 7.19
C PRO A 65 4.29 -23.81 7.17
N ARG A 66 3.82 -22.64 7.62
CA ARG A 66 2.40 -22.26 7.53
C ARG A 66 2.01 -21.97 6.09
N VAL A 67 2.88 -21.30 5.35
CA VAL A 67 2.70 -21.03 3.92
C VAL A 67 2.71 -22.34 3.14
N ASP A 68 3.68 -23.22 3.41
CA ASP A 68 3.76 -24.54 2.76
C ASP A 68 2.54 -25.42 3.09
N GLY A 69 2.07 -25.37 4.33
CA GLY A 69 0.84 -26.05 4.75
C GLY A 69 -0.39 -25.54 4.00
N GLN A 70 -0.51 -24.23 3.79
CA GLN A 70 -1.62 -23.65 3.02
C GLN A 70 -1.54 -24.01 1.53
N ARG A 71 -0.34 -24.00 0.93
CA ARG A 71 -0.11 -24.47 -0.44
C ARG A 71 -0.56 -25.92 -0.63
N ALA A 72 -0.28 -26.79 0.33
CA ALA A 72 -0.60 -28.21 0.26
C ALA A 72 -2.10 -28.51 0.43
N ASN A 73 -2.83 -27.69 1.20
CA ASN A 73 -4.26 -27.90 1.49
C ASN A 73 -5.21 -27.31 0.44
N GLY A 74 -4.69 -26.52 -0.51
CA GLY A 74 -5.24 -26.31 -1.84
C GLY A 74 -6.63 -25.66 -1.98
N THR A 75 -7.33 -25.25 -0.91
CA THR A 75 -8.75 -24.86 -1.08
C THR A 75 -9.36 -23.76 -0.20
N THR A 76 -8.68 -23.17 0.80
CA THR A 76 -9.40 -22.22 1.70
C THR A 76 -8.73 -20.89 2.03
N GLY A 77 -7.58 -20.55 1.45
CA GLY A 77 -6.93 -19.27 1.76
C GLY A 77 -6.03 -18.74 0.66
N GLU A 78 -5.88 -17.43 0.64
CA GLU A 78 -4.98 -16.69 -0.25
C GLU A 78 -3.56 -16.69 0.32
N ILE A 79 -2.58 -16.86 -0.57
CA ILE A 79 -1.17 -16.67 -0.23
C ILE A 79 -0.66 -15.48 -1.04
N MET A 80 -0.30 -14.42 -0.33
CA MET A 80 0.18 -13.17 -0.89
C MET A 80 1.71 -13.08 -0.75
N ALA A 81 2.39 -12.81 -1.86
CA ALA A 81 3.84 -12.61 -1.89
C ALA A 81 4.21 -11.15 -1.69
N TYR A 82 5.21 -10.88 -0.85
CA TYR A 82 5.91 -9.60 -0.85
C TYR A 82 6.66 -9.39 -2.17
N LEU A 83 6.55 -8.19 -2.75
CA LEU A 83 7.30 -7.80 -3.93
C LEU A 83 7.64 -6.31 -3.90
N SER A 84 8.90 -5.96 -3.71
CA SER A 84 9.35 -4.59 -4.01
C SER A 84 9.35 -4.37 -5.52
N VAL A 85 8.54 -3.42 -5.99
CA VAL A 85 8.37 -3.18 -7.44
C VAL A 85 9.21 -2.01 -7.95
N GLY A 86 9.56 -1.06 -7.08
CA GLY A 86 10.33 0.14 -7.43
C GLY A 86 11.75 0.19 -6.86
N THR A 87 12.13 -0.75 -5.99
CA THR A 87 13.50 -0.83 -5.45
C THR A 87 14.12 -2.21 -5.60
N VAL A 88 15.44 -2.26 -5.48
CA VAL A 88 16.23 -3.48 -5.30
C VAL A 88 17.18 -3.34 -4.11
N ASN A 89 17.28 -4.40 -3.30
CA ASN A 89 18.25 -4.49 -2.21
C ASN A 89 19.40 -5.43 -2.60
N PRO A 90 20.67 -4.99 -2.61
CA PRO A 90 21.81 -5.85 -2.95
C PRO A 90 22.04 -7.03 -2.00
N LEU A 91 21.56 -6.93 -0.76
CA LEU A 91 21.62 -8.01 0.21
C LEU A 91 20.41 -8.96 0.09
N TYR A 92 19.36 -8.51 -0.59
CA TYR A 92 18.06 -9.16 -0.61
C TYR A 92 17.28 -8.88 -1.90
N ALA A 93 17.69 -9.51 -3.01
CA ALA A 93 17.04 -9.36 -4.31
C ALA A 93 16.31 -10.67 -4.70
N PRO A 94 15.02 -10.61 -5.08
CA PRO A 94 14.30 -11.78 -5.60
C PRO A 94 14.87 -12.28 -6.93
N ASP A 95 15.53 -11.41 -7.70
CA ASP A 95 16.27 -11.77 -8.91
C ASP A 95 17.55 -10.92 -9.02
N PRO A 96 18.73 -11.54 -9.19
CA PRO A 96 20.01 -10.81 -9.28
C PRO A 96 20.11 -9.88 -10.49
N ARG A 97 19.31 -10.09 -11.56
CA ARG A 97 19.28 -9.21 -12.74
C ARG A 97 18.83 -7.78 -12.40
N LEU A 98 18.05 -7.60 -11.33
CA LEU A 98 17.60 -6.28 -10.88
C LEU A 98 18.78 -5.41 -10.39
N LEU A 99 19.89 -6.03 -9.96
CA LEU A 99 21.06 -5.32 -9.44
C LEU A 99 21.76 -4.48 -10.50
N ASP A 100 21.58 -4.77 -11.79
CA ASP A 100 22.16 -3.98 -12.88
C ASP A 100 21.46 -2.62 -13.06
N TYR A 101 20.28 -2.43 -12.43
CA TYR A 101 19.43 -1.24 -12.57
C TYR A 101 19.32 -0.42 -11.28
N GLN A 102 20.26 -0.62 -10.35
CA GLN A 102 20.35 0.19 -9.14
C GLN A 102 20.51 1.67 -9.50
N TRP A 103 19.56 2.49 -9.09
CA TRP A 103 19.60 3.93 -9.23
C TRP A 103 19.43 4.59 -7.86
N GLN A 104 20.45 5.35 -7.45
CA GLN A 104 20.29 6.23 -6.31
C GLN A 104 19.40 7.39 -6.75
N GLN A 105 18.19 7.47 -6.20
CA GLN A 105 17.46 8.73 -6.22
C GLN A 105 18.39 9.78 -5.58
N ASN A 106 18.45 10.97 -6.18
CA ASN A 106 19.19 12.11 -5.62
C ASN A 106 18.98 12.15 -4.11
N LEU A 107 20.06 12.39 -3.36
CA LEU A 107 20.07 12.67 -1.93
C LEU A 107 19.16 13.88 -1.63
N ASP A 108 17.85 13.71 -1.70
CA ASP A 108 16.96 14.55 -0.95
C ASP A 108 17.28 14.28 0.52
N LYS A 109 17.17 15.31 1.37
CA LYS A 109 17.59 15.25 2.78
C LYS A 109 16.96 14.11 3.57
N ASN A 110 15.91 13.49 3.02
CA ASN A 110 15.16 12.42 3.61
C ASN A 110 15.15 11.14 2.76
N SER A 111 15.80 11.06 1.59
CA SER A 111 15.81 9.86 0.75
C SER A 111 16.97 8.94 1.15
N GLU A 112 16.81 8.29 2.30
CA GLU A 112 17.78 7.34 2.85
C GLU A 112 17.61 5.93 2.24
N GLY A 113 17.67 5.79 0.92
CA GLY A 113 17.81 4.45 0.29
C GLY A 113 18.96 3.64 0.95
N GLU A 114 19.97 4.34 1.47
CA GLU A 114 21.08 3.78 2.24
C GLU A 114 20.70 3.20 3.62
N LEU A 115 19.63 3.65 4.29
CA LEU A 115 19.31 3.19 5.65
C LEU A 115 18.81 1.74 5.68
N TRP A 116 18.08 1.33 4.64
CA TRP A 116 17.59 -0.05 4.47
C TRP A 116 18.36 -0.84 3.40
N GLY A 117 19.24 -0.17 2.65
CA GLY A 117 20.02 -0.77 1.57
C GLY A 117 19.26 -0.92 0.25
N ASP A 118 18.13 -0.23 0.11
CA ASP A 118 17.29 -0.26 -1.09
C ASP A 118 17.70 0.84 -2.07
N PHE A 119 17.86 0.46 -3.34
CA PHE A 119 18.12 1.37 -4.45
C PHE A 119 16.88 1.45 -5.32
N TRP A 120 16.44 2.66 -5.64
CA TRP A 120 15.34 2.87 -6.57
C TRP A 120 15.72 2.42 -7.98
N PHE A 121 14.73 2.19 -8.81
CA PHE A 121 14.93 2.04 -10.23
C PHE A 121 14.85 3.39 -10.94
N ASN A 122 15.68 3.58 -11.96
CA ASN A 122 15.56 4.73 -12.84
C ASN A 122 14.23 4.61 -13.61
N PRO A 123 13.36 5.65 -13.61
CA PRO A 123 12.14 5.66 -14.41
C PRO A 123 12.31 5.26 -15.88
N ASP A 124 13.46 5.56 -16.50
CA ASP A 124 13.73 5.23 -17.91
C ASP A 124 13.92 3.73 -18.16
N ASP A 125 14.30 2.95 -17.13
CA ASP A 125 14.58 1.52 -17.26
C ASP A 125 13.35 0.65 -16.95
N LEU A 126 12.27 1.24 -16.41
CA LEU A 126 11.14 0.50 -15.84
C LEU A 126 10.47 -0.46 -16.84
N ASN A 127 9.99 0.04 -17.98
CA ASN A 127 9.21 -0.79 -18.91
C ASN A 127 10.08 -1.64 -19.84
N ASP A 128 11.24 -1.15 -20.27
CA ASP A 128 12.07 -1.82 -21.28
C ASP A 128 13.03 -2.86 -20.67
N HIS A 129 13.41 -2.68 -19.41
CA HIS A 129 14.44 -3.51 -18.78
C HIS A 129 13.97 -4.21 -17.50
N ILE A 130 13.28 -3.50 -16.61
CA ILE A 130 12.89 -4.05 -15.31
C ILE A 130 11.60 -4.86 -15.40
N LEU A 131 10.60 -4.39 -16.15
CA LEU A 131 9.31 -5.07 -16.30
C LEU A 131 9.44 -6.52 -16.80
N PRO A 132 10.29 -6.85 -17.80
CA PRO A 132 10.52 -8.25 -18.16
C PRO A 132 11.02 -9.11 -16.99
N ILE A 133 11.93 -8.59 -16.16
CA ILE A 133 12.44 -9.29 -14.98
C ILE A 133 11.34 -9.44 -13.94
N MET A 134 10.56 -8.39 -13.71
CA MET A 134 9.44 -8.41 -12.76
C MET A 134 8.36 -9.43 -13.17
N LYS A 135 8.08 -9.56 -14.48
CA LYS A 135 7.18 -10.59 -15.01
C LYS A 135 7.71 -12.01 -14.78
N ASP A 136 9.01 -12.23 -14.91
CA ASP A 136 9.63 -13.52 -14.58
C ASP A 136 9.48 -13.84 -13.09
N ILE A 137 9.71 -12.85 -12.21
CA ILE A 137 9.53 -13.00 -10.75
C ILE A 137 8.08 -13.35 -10.42
N ILE A 138 7.10 -12.60 -10.93
CA ILE A 138 5.67 -12.84 -10.70
C ILE A 138 5.27 -14.24 -11.22
N SER A 139 5.78 -14.64 -12.39
CA SER A 139 5.57 -15.99 -12.93
C SER A 139 6.14 -17.07 -12.01
N SER A 140 7.30 -16.83 -11.40
CA SER A 140 7.90 -17.74 -10.42
C SER A 140 7.05 -17.85 -9.15
N TYR A 141 6.48 -16.73 -8.67
CA TYR A 141 5.58 -16.74 -7.52
C TYR A 141 4.30 -17.51 -7.84
N ARG A 142 3.75 -17.34 -9.03
CA ARG A 142 2.60 -18.14 -9.49
C ARG A 142 2.93 -19.63 -9.50
N ALA A 143 4.11 -20.02 -9.98
CA ALA A 143 4.57 -21.41 -9.98
C ALA A 143 4.76 -21.97 -8.56
N LEU A 144 4.99 -21.12 -7.56
CA LEU A 144 5.01 -21.45 -6.14
C LEU A 144 3.61 -21.38 -5.47
N ASN A 145 2.54 -21.35 -6.27
CA ASN A 145 1.14 -21.28 -5.83
C ASN A 145 0.80 -20.04 -4.99
N TYR A 146 1.53 -18.93 -5.17
CA TYR A 146 1.00 -17.64 -4.74
C TYR A 146 -0.23 -17.28 -5.58
N THR A 147 -1.20 -16.67 -4.92
CA THR A 147 -2.46 -16.23 -5.53
C THR A 147 -2.60 -14.71 -5.52
N ALA A 148 -1.72 -14.01 -4.80
CA ALA A 148 -1.66 -12.56 -4.80
C ALA A 148 -0.22 -12.06 -4.65
N ILE A 149 0.02 -10.81 -5.01
CA ILE A 149 1.24 -10.05 -4.68
C ILE A 149 0.85 -8.78 -3.91
N SER A 150 1.68 -8.39 -2.94
CA SER A 150 1.66 -7.05 -2.35
C SER A 150 2.83 -6.26 -2.92
N THR A 151 2.53 -5.20 -3.67
CA THR A 151 3.57 -4.30 -4.18
C THR A 151 4.10 -3.44 -3.03
N ASP A 152 5.41 -3.38 -2.85
CA ASP A 152 6.08 -2.42 -1.97
C ASP A 152 6.94 -1.44 -2.78
N ASN A 153 7.24 -0.28 -2.20
CA ASN A 153 8.07 0.75 -2.81
C ASN A 153 7.61 1.08 -4.24
N ALA A 154 6.32 1.33 -4.43
CA ALA A 154 5.73 1.48 -5.77
C ALA A 154 6.12 2.80 -6.48
N LYS A 155 6.78 3.74 -5.79
CA LYS A 155 7.44 4.92 -6.37
C LYS A 155 8.39 5.59 -5.36
N PRO A 156 9.40 6.34 -5.82
CA PRO A 156 10.27 7.12 -4.94
C PRO A 156 9.48 8.17 -4.16
N SER A 157 9.44 8.09 -2.82
CA SER A 157 8.70 9.05 -2.00
C SER A 157 9.48 10.37 -1.91
N THR A 158 8.89 11.48 -2.36
CA THR A 158 9.46 12.83 -2.12
C THR A 158 8.95 13.46 -0.82
N ALA A 159 8.08 12.75 -0.11
CA ALA A 159 7.23 13.27 0.94
C ALA A 159 7.42 12.50 2.24
N VAL A 160 8.66 12.54 2.74
CA VAL A 160 8.97 12.27 4.14
C VAL A 160 8.77 13.57 4.90
N THR A 161 7.85 13.58 5.85
CA THR A 161 7.68 14.69 6.79
C THR A 161 7.46 14.11 8.18
N GLU A 162 7.39 14.95 9.21
CA GLU A 162 7.06 14.57 10.60
C GLU A 162 5.76 15.26 11.06
N ASN A 163 5.03 15.92 10.14
CA ASN A 163 3.86 16.72 10.45
C ASN A 163 2.68 16.47 9.52
N ASP A 164 1.54 16.21 10.15
CA ASP A 164 0.21 15.94 9.61
C ASP A 164 -0.22 16.89 8.49
N ALA A 165 0.00 18.19 8.67
CA ALA A 165 -0.36 19.19 7.66
C ALA A 165 0.48 19.06 6.38
N GLN A 166 1.74 18.65 6.49
CA GLN A 166 2.63 18.48 5.35
C GLN A 166 2.36 17.17 4.61
N ALA A 167 2.15 16.03 5.30
CA ALA A 167 1.74 14.81 4.61
C ALA A 167 0.42 14.98 3.87
N LYS A 168 -0.54 15.70 4.48
CA LYS A 168 -1.77 16.05 3.77
C LYS A 168 -1.49 16.83 2.49
N ALA A 169 -0.65 17.86 2.56
CA ALA A 169 -0.34 18.68 1.39
C ALA A 169 0.34 17.86 0.28
N TYR A 170 1.23 16.95 0.63
CA TYR A 170 1.84 16.02 -0.32
C TYR A 170 0.82 15.06 -0.92
N ALA A 171 -0.03 14.43 -0.11
CA ALA A 171 -1.10 13.57 -0.59
C ALA A 171 -2.06 14.30 -1.55
N ASP A 172 -2.36 15.59 -1.30
CA ASP A 172 -3.28 16.36 -2.14
C ASP A 172 -2.65 16.85 -3.47
N THR A 173 -1.31 16.93 -3.57
CA THR A 173 -0.66 17.66 -4.68
C THR A 173 0.43 16.89 -5.41
N GLU A 174 1.02 15.88 -4.78
CA GLU A 174 2.08 15.08 -5.38
C GLU A 174 1.49 14.13 -6.42
N ARG A 175 2.17 14.08 -7.56
CA ARG A 175 1.87 13.18 -8.67
C ARG A 175 3.02 12.21 -8.81
N ILE A 176 2.70 11.00 -9.22
CA ILE A 176 3.70 9.97 -9.48
C ILE A 176 4.27 10.21 -10.87
N ASP A 177 5.56 9.93 -11.07
CA ASP A 177 6.13 9.93 -12.42
C ASP A 177 5.28 9.01 -13.33
N PRO A 178 4.74 9.51 -14.46
CA PRO A 178 3.85 8.73 -15.30
C PRO A 178 4.44 7.39 -15.76
N ARG A 179 5.77 7.26 -15.85
CA ARG A 179 6.45 6.00 -16.19
C ARG A 179 6.29 4.95 -15.10
N TYR A 180 6.32 5.34 -13.83
CA TYR A 180 6.00 4.46 -12.69
C TYR A 180 4.52 4.04 -12.72
N VAL A 181 3.61 4.96 -13.07
CA VAL A 181 2.17 4.65 -13.20
C VAL A 181 1.92 3.63 -14.32
N GLU A 182 2.50 3.84 -15.50
CA GLU A 182 2.42 2.92 -16.63
C GLU A 182 3.02 1.54 -16.29
N TYR A 183 4.19 1.55 -15.66
CA TYR A 183 4.87 0.34 -15.21
C TYR A 183 4.04 -0.48 -14.20
N LEU A 184 3.45 0.17 -13.19
CA LEU A 184 2.55 -0.48 -12.24
C LEU A 184 1.32 -1.04 -12.92
N LYS A 185 0.71 -0.31 -13.86
CA LYS A 185 -0.40 -0.85 -14.66
C LYS A 185 0.02 -2.12 -15.41
N ASN A 186 1.18 -2.12 -16.04
CA ASN A 186 1.70 -3.29 -16.76
C ASN A 186 2.01 -4.49 -15.84
N ILE A 187 2.38 -4.24 -14.57
CA ILE A 187 2.51 -5.29 -13.54
C ILE A 187 1.14 -5.87 -13.21
N ILE A 188 0.14 -5.02 -12.95
CA ILE A 188 -1.22 -5.43 -12.60
C ILE A 188 -1.82 -6.27 -13.73
N ASP A 189 -1.81 -5.74 -14.95
CA ASP A 189 -2.36 -6.43 -16.13
C ASP A 189 -1.69 -7.81 -16.33
N PHE A 190 -0.38 -7.92 -16.05
CA PHE A 190 0.33 -9.20 -16.14
C PHE A 190 -0.01 -10.17 -15.01
N ALA A 191 -0.05 -9.71 -13.75
CA ALA A 191 -0.43 -10.53 -12.61
C ALA A 191 -1.86 -11.08 -12.79
N HIS A 192 -2.81 -10.23 -13.19
CA HIS A 192 -4.17 -10.64 -13.52
C HIS A 192 -4.22 -11.66 -14.66
N SER A 193 -3.34 -11.56 -15.67
CA SER A 193 -3.24 -12.56 -16.74
C SER A 193 -2.80 -13.96 -16.27
N LEU A 194 -2.27 -14.06 -15.05
CA LEU A 194 -1.88 -15.30 -14.38
C LEU A 194 -2.88 -15.74 -13.29
N ASP A 195 -4.04 -15.10 -13.20
CA ASP A 195 -5.03 -15.24 -12.13
C ASP A 195 -4.43 -14.95 -10.74
N MET A 196 -3.66 -13.86 -10.63
CA MET A 196 -3.14 -13.37 -9.35
C MET A 196 -3.70 -11.99 -9.01
N GLU A 197 -4.12 -11.79 -7.76
CA GLU A 197 -4.54 -10.48 -7.25
C GLU A 197 -3.33 -9.58 -6.91
N VAL A 198 -3.54 -8.26 -6.93
CA VAL A 198 -2.49 -7.26 -6.64
C VAL A 198 -2.95 -6.29 -5.55
N ALA A 199 -2.30 -6.36 -4.39
CA ALA A 199 -2.47 -5.39 -3.32
C ALA A 199 -1.44 -4.26 -3.41
N LEU A 200 -1.89 -3.02 -3.28
CA LEU A 200 -1.00 -1.85 -3.20
C LEU A 200 -0.65 -1.54 -1.75
N LYS A 201 0.64 -1.58 -1.40
CA LYS A 201 1.14 -1.05 -0.12
C LYS A 201 1.27 0.48 -0.21
N ASN A 202 0.80 1.16 0.82
CA ASN A 202 0.86 2.62 1.00
C ASN A 202 0.33 3.41 -0.22
N PRO A 203 -0.99 3.35 -0.49
CA PRO A 203 -1.63 3.98 -1.65
C PRO A 203 -1.59 5.51 -1.71
N SER A 204 -1.06 6.20 -0.71
CA SER A 204 -1.20 7.64 -0.39
C SER A 204 -1.06 8.62 -1.57
N TYR A 205 -0.29 8.29 -2.62
CA TYR A 205 -0.12 9.12 -3.82
C TYR A 205 -0.77 8.53 -5.08
N TYR A 206 -0.96 7.22 -5.14
CA TYR A 206 -1.63 6.56 -6.25
C TYR A 206 -3.11 6.95 -6.31
N VAL A 207 -3.68 7.43 -5.20
CA VAL A 207 -5.02 8.04 -5.15
C VAL A 207 -5.23 9.18 -6.15
N ASN A 208 -4.16 9.86 -6.56
CA ASN A 208 -4.21 10.93 -7.55
C ASN A 208 -4.10 10.42 -9.00
N GLU A 209 -3.85 9.14 -9.20
CA GLU A 209 -3.63 8.49 -10.49
C GLU A 209 -4.81 7.56 -10.84
N PRO A 210 -5.96 8.13 -11.29
CA PRO A 210 -7.20 7.38 -11.50
C PRO A 210 -7.10 6.29 -12.56
N THR A 211 -6.05 6.30 -13.38
CA THR A 211 -5.81 5.29 -14.41
C THR A 211 -5.32 3.95 -13.85
N VAL A 212 -4.88 3.90 -12.58
CA VAL A 212 -4.30 2.69 -11.99
C VAL A 212 -4.83 2.36 -10.60
N ILE A 213 -5.23 3.36 -9.79
CA ILE A 213 -5.67 3.10 -8.41
C ILE A 213 -6.86 2.13 -8.34
N ASP A 214 -7.79 2.22 -9.29
CA ASP A 214 -8.97 1.37 -9.33
C ASP A 214 -8.69 -0.04 -9.88
N GLU A 215 -7.47 -0.32 -10.36
CA GLU A 215 -7.07 -1.64 -10.90
C GLU A 215 -6.51 -2.58 -9.82
N PHE A 216 -6.06 -2.06 -8.66
CA PHE A 216 -5.59 -2.90 -7.56
C PHE A 216 -6.74 -3.66 -6.88
N ASP A 217 -6.51 -4.87 -6.39
CA ASP A 217 -7.57 -5.68 -5.76
C ASP A 217 -7.75 -5.36 -4.28
N ALA A 218 -6.67 -4.94 -3.60
CA ALA A 218 -6.66 -4.64 -2.18
C ALA A 218 -5.60 -3.58 -1.83
N TYR A 219 -5.60 -3.15 -0.56
CA TYR A 219 -4.65 -2.17 -0.04
C TYR A 219 -4.07 -2.60 1.31
N LEU A 220 -2.78 -2.29 1.50
CA LEU A 220 -2.03 -2.51 2.74
C LEU A 220 -1.44 -1.17 3.17
N VAL A 221 -1.53 -0.80 4.44
CA VAL A 221 -0.95 0.45 4.95
C VAL A 221 -0.05 0.22 6.16
N GLU A 222 1.16 0.78 6.07
CA GLU A 222 2.25 0.76 7.04
C GLU A 222 2.90 2.16 7.08
N SER A 223 2.50 3.08 7.95
CA SER A 223 1.43 2.97 8.96
C SER A 223 0.45 4.14 8.84
N LEU A 224 -0.78 3.96 9.33
CA LEU A 224 -1.83 4.97 9.16
C LEU A 224 -1.73 6.12 10.17
N PHE A 225 -1.32 5.82 11.41
CA PHE A 225 -1.42 6.77 12.52
C PHE A 225 -0.10 7.25 13.09
N ASN A 226 1.03 6.63 12.72
CA ASN A 226 2.36 7.01 13.18
C ASN A 226 3.23 7.42 12.01
N TRP A 227 4.13 8.37 12.29
CA TRP A 227 5.19 8.79 11.39
C TRP A 227 6.29 7.73 11.23
N TYR A 228 5.95 6.55 10.71
CA TYR A 228 6.99 5.81 10.03
C TYR A 228 7.42 6.70 8.85
N PRO A 229 8.73 6.95 8.61
CA PRO A 229 9.17 8.09 7.80
C PRO A 229 8.73 8.06 6.32
N TRP A 230 7.81 7.18 5.94
CA TRP A 230 7.44 6.90 4.57
C TRP A 230 5.92 6.76 4.51
N ASP A 231 5.32 7.57 3.65
CA ASP A 231 3.97 7.40 3.12
C ASP A 231 2.85 7.31 4.13
N ILE A 232 2.66 8.36 4.92
CA ILE A 232 1.53 8.38 5.83
C ILE A 232 0.26 8.75 5.10
N ASP A 233 -0.64 7.78 5.04
CA ASP A 233 -1.95 7.91 4.42
C ASP A 233 -2.92 8.66 5.33
N VAL A 234 -2.57 9.89 5.72
CA VAL A 234 -3.35 10.66 6.68
C VAL A 234 -4.04 11.83 6.00
N TYR A 235 -5.30 12.02 6.40
CA TYR A 235 -6.13 13.22 6.20
C TYR A 235 -7.08 13.26 5.00
N GLY A 236 -7.24 12.15 4.27
CA GLY A 236 -8.33 11.98 3.30
C GLY A 236 -9.50 11.14 3.82
N SER A 237 -10.67 11.25 3.17
CA SER A 237 -11.53 10.09 3.03
C SER A 237 -10.73 9.06 2.25
N LEU A 238 -10.27 7.99 2.90
CA LEU A 238 -9.60 6.87 2.24
C LEU A 238 -10.41 6.54 0.97
N PRO A 239 -9.91 6.84 -0.24
CA PRO A 239 -10.68 6.75 -1.48
C PRO A 239 -10.85 5.30 -1.93
N TYR A 240 -10.32 4.38 -1.14
CA TYR A 240 -10.44 2.94 -1.30
C TYR A 240 -11.91 2.60 -1.17
N GLY A 241 -12.53 2.21 -2.30
CA GLY A 241 -13.90 1.72 -2.34
C GLY A 241 -14.10 0.46 -1.46
N PRO A 242 -15.03 -0.45 -1.78
CA PRO A 242 -15.30 -1.63 -0.95
C PRO A 242 -14.18 -2.70 -0.96
N LYS A 243 -12.95 -2.36 -1.37
CA LYS A 243 -11.82 -3.30 -1.51
C LYS A 243 -11.25 -3.69 -0.15
N PRO A 244 -10.69 -4.90 0.01
CA PRO A 244 -9.98 -5.29 1.21
C PRO A 244 -8.87 -4.29 1.58
N PHE A 245 -8.81 -3.96 2.86
CA PHE A 245 -7.88 -2.99 3.41
C PHE A 245 -7.34 -3.45 4.76
N TRP A 246 -6.02 -3.56 4.86
CA TRP A 246 -5.33 -3.97 6.08
C TRP A 246 -4.35 -2.89 6.53
N ILE A 247 -4.40 -2.60 7.83
CA ILE A 247 -3.57 -1.56 8.44
C ILE A 247 -2.64 -2.22 9.45
N PHE A 248 -1.34 -2.16 9.20
CA PHE A 248 -0.32 -2.55 10.15
C PHE A 248 0.22 -1.29 10.83
N GLN A 249 0.34 -1.36 12.15
CA GLN A 249 0.64 -0.23 13.00
C GLN A 249 1.82 -0.58 13.91
N TYR A 250 2.74 0.37 14.07
CA TYR A 250 3.94 0.18 14.87
C TYR A 250 3.83 0.96 16.19
N PRO A 251 3.40 0.31 17.29
CA PRO A 251 3.23 0.99 18.58
C PRO A 251 4.57 1.52 19.11
N GLY A 252 4.54 2.61 19.87
CA GLY A 252 5.74 3.24 20.45
C GLY A 252 6.60 4.03 19.46
N VAL A 253 6.38 3.88 18.15
CA VAL A 253 6.99 4.74 17.13
C VAL A 253 6.32 6.12 17.16
N ASN A 254 7.12 7.17 17.35
CA ASN A 254 6.68 8.57 17.50
C ASN A 254 5.66 8.84 18.62
N GLY A 255 5.68 8.02 19.67
CA GLY A 255 4.94 8.32 20.90
C GLY A 255 3.42 8.10 20.83
N LEU A 256 2.88 7.48 19.78
CA LEU A 256 1.45 7.13 19.76
C LEU A 256 1.15 6.10 20.85
N THR A 257 0.37 6.53 21.83
CA THR A 257 -0.14 5.67 22.89
C THR A 257 -1.31 4.82 22.40
N ASN A 258 -1.61 3.73 23.12
CA ASN A 258 -2.78 2.91 22.79
C ASN A 258 -4.10 3.70 22.86
N GLN A 259 -4.20 4.69 23.76
CA GLN A 259 -5.39 5.52 23.86
C GLN A 259 -5.53 6.45 22.64
N GLU A 260 -4.44 7.09 22.20
CA GLU A 260 -4.48 7.93 21.00
C GLU A 260 -4.75 7.11 19.74
N LEU A 261 -4.20 5.89 19.65
CA LEU A 261 -4.52 4.95 18.57
C LEU A 261 -6.01 4.64 18.53
N HIS A 262 -6.58 4.27 19.69
CA HIS A 262 -8.00 3.98 19.84
C HIS A 262 -8.85 5.16 19.38
N ASP A 263 -8.58 6.36 19.90
CA ASP A 263 -9.37 7.55 19.61
C ASP A 263 -9.32 7.91 18.11
N ARG A 264 -8.15 7.77 17.48
CA ARG A 264 -7.98 7.97 16.03
C ARG A 264 -8.69 6.89 15.20
N MET A 265 -8.69 5.63 15.64
CA MET A 265 -9.45 4.56 14.98
C MET A 265 -10.96 4.82 15.02
N VAL A 266 -11.47 5.24 16.18
CA VAL A 266 -12.88 5.63 16.35
C VAL A 266 -13.24 6.80 15.43
N GLU A 267 -12.41 7.85 15.41
CA GLU A 267 -12.59 9.02 14.53
C GLU A 267 -12.62 8.62 13.05
N ARG A 268 -11.79 7.65 12.65
CA ARG A 268 -11.69 7.16 11.26
C ARG A 268 -12.68 6.05 10.91
N ASN A 269 -13.54 5.65 11.85
CA ASN A 269 -14.48 4.53 11.69
C ASN A 269 -13.77 3.23 11.26
N LEU A 270 -12.62 2.95 11.89
CA LEU A 270 -11.85 1.73 11.73
C LEU A 270 -12.05 0.84 12.94
N SER A 271 -12.30 -0.45 12.71
CA SER A 271 -12.52 -1.37 13.81
C SER A 271 -11.29 -2.14 14.23
N LYS A 272 -10.37 -2.37 13.30
CA LYS A 272 -9.21 -3.22 13.52
C LYS A 272 -7.96 -2.64 12.87
N VAL A 273 -6.84 -2.75 13.57
CA VAL A 273 -5.48 -2.64 13.03
C VAL A 273 -4.66 -3.84 13.52
N TYR A 274 -3.49 -4.05 12.93
CA TYR A 274 -2.53 -5.08 13.34
C TYR A 274 -1.32 -4.42 13.97
N LEU A 275 -1.14 -4.58 15.29
CA LEU A 275 -0.01 -3.99 16.02
C LEU A 275 1.21 -4.89 15.96
N ASP A 276 2.35 -4.33 15.56
CA ASP A 276 3.63 -5.01 15.69
C ASP A 276 4.03 -5.15 17.17
N SER A 277 4.54 -6.32 17.57
CA SER A 277 4.84 -6.66 18.95
C SER A 277 5.94 -7.73 19.08
N GLU A 278 6.33 -8.06 20.31
CA GLU A 278 7.30 -9.14 20.58
C GLU A 278 6.80 -10.55 20.22
N ASP A 279 5.48 -10.70 20.04
CA ASP A 279 4.79 -11.92 19.64
C ASP A 279 4.41 -11.91 18.15
N GLY A 280 4.95 -10.96 17.37
CA GLY A 280 4.54 -10.70 15.99
C GLY A 280 3.34 -9.75 15.93
N TYR A 281 2.55 -9.83 14.86
CA TYR A 281 1.39 -8.96 14.71
C TYR A 281 0.19 -9.41 15.55
N VAL A 282 -0.38 -8.50 16.33
CA VAL A 282 -1.56 -8.75 17.15
C VAL A 282 -2.71 -7.87 16.69
N SER A 283 -3.90 -8.45 16.53
CA SER A 283 -5.10 -7.67 16.20
C SER A 283 -5.47 -6.74 17.36
N TYR A 284 -5.56 -5.45 17.07
CA TYR A 284 -6.03 -4.43 18.00
C TYR A 284 -7.34 -3.83 17.49
N TYR A 285 -8.27 -3.59 18.39
CA TYR A 285 -9.62 -3.19 18.05
C TYR A 285 -10.07 -1.95 18.81
N ALA A 286 -10.89 -1.12 18.16
CA ALA A 286 -11.40 0.13 18.71
C ALA A 286 -12.82 0.02 19.32
N PHE A 287 -13.09 -1.07 20.06
CA PHE A 287 -14.38 -1.32 20.70
C PHE A 287 -14.30 -1.41 22.23
#